data_AF-A0A7E4ZRU7-F1
#
_entry.id   AF-A0A7E4ZRU7-F1
#
_cell.length_a   1.000
_cell.length_b   1.000
_cell.length_c   1.000
_cell.angle_alpha   90.00
_cell.angle_beta   90.00
_cell.angle_gamma   90.00
#
_symmetry.space_group_name_H-M   'P 1'
#
loop_
_entity.id
_entity.type
_entity.pdbx_description
1 polymer ?
#
loop_
_entity_poly.entity_id
_entity_poly.type
_entity_poly.pdbx_seq_one_letter_code
_entity_poly.pdbx_strand_id
1 'polypeptide(L)'
;MNQAVSNVDNSSNVVALMSNLNLGKHPPASDTSSPPKRPRRNFGLTDFKGPLQEKVQVAAPVHPHSAEEQELFVDITEAATSDDIRERMRGIKILTHDASLQPLLLRLAHFIFDSVRVNIIQEFPFLLSSLMDMVDAMLQNANLDIEPGLFKLLPAVVSVLVAKPMKGHFRQKRHCAKLLERIVKSEPVMKQRITNVLISGLYRHDCNIYATYGLVYALNCLGDTVIDNYLFPNLHRVKSNLNGAASDEAEDASFVFTAVRRIIRNYVQTHQKKDVEKFRKEFELFVLVD
;
A
#
# COMPACT_ATOMS: atom_id res chain seq x y z
N MET A 1 8.57 3.24 30.27
CA MET A 1 7.24 3.84 30.01
C MET A 1 7.17 4.49 28.60
N ASN A 2 7.94 3.99 27.61
CA ASN A 2 8.18 4.67 26.32
C ASN A 2 7.57 3.97 25.08
N GLN A 3 6.65 3.02 25.24
CA GLN A 3 6.00 2.33 24.10
C GLN A 3 4.79 3.06 23.52
N ALA A 4 4.25 4.09 24.20
CA ALA A 4 3.04 4.79 23.75
C ALA A 4 3.32 5.86 22.68
N VAL A 5 4.54 6.42 22.62
CA VAL A 5 4.86 7.53 21.71
C VAL A 5 5.12 7.04 20.28
N SER A 6 5.66 5.83 20.10
CA SER A 6 5.93 5.26 18.77
C SER A 6 4.68 4.76 18.02
N ASN A 7 3.57 4.50 18.74
CA ASN A 7 2.32 4.02 18.13
C ASN A 7 1.53 5.13 17.42
N VAL A 8 1.72 6.38 17.81
CA VAL A 8 1.05 7.53 17.18
C VAL A 8 1.67 7.86 15.81
N ASP A 9 2.96 7.61 15.62
CA ASP A 9 3.66 7.89 14.37
C ASP A 9 3.39 6.85 13.28
N ASN A 10 3.23 5.56 13.66
CA ASN A 10 2.90 4.49 12.70
C ASN A 10 1.51 4.65 12.07
N SER A 11 0.52 5.08 12.86
CA SER A 11 -0.83 5.38 12.35
C SER A 11 -0.82 6.63 11.46
N SER A 12 -0.02 7.64 11.81
CA SER A 12 0.13 8.88 11.03
C SER A 12 0.77 8.63 9.65
N ASN A 13 1.74 7.71 9.55
CA ASN A 13 2.39 7.33 8.29
C ASN A 13 1.45 6.63 7.31
N VAL A 14 0.63 5.69 7.81
CA VAL A 14 -0.39 5.02 7.01
C VAL A 14 -1.51 6.00 6.65
N VAL A 15 -2.03 6.77 7.60
CA VAL A 15 -3.11 7.76 7.37
C VAL A 15 -2.71 8.83 6.35
N ALA A 16 -1.46 9.27 6.34
CA ALA A 16 -0.97 10.26 5.38
C ALA A 16 -0.66 9.69 3.99
N LEU A 17 -0.37 8.38 3.86
CA LEU A 17 -0.35 7.70 2.57
C LEU A 17 -1.77 7.44 2.05
N MET A 18 -2.71 7.17 2.96
CA MET A 18 -4.13 6.94 2.67
C MET A 18 -4.88 8.20 2.27
N SER A 19 -4.50 9.38 2.79
CA SER A 19 -5.10 10.65 2.40
C SER A 19 -4.81 11.03 0.94
N ASN A 20 -3.68 10.56 0.39
CA ASN A 20 -3.32 10.76 -1.02
C ASN A 20 -4.08 9.82 -1.99
N LEU A 21 -4.79 8.81 -1.48
CA LEU A 21 -5.71 7.97 -2.26
C LEU A 21 -7.11 8.58 -2.43
N ASN A 22 -7.36 9.76 -1.85
CA ASN A 22 -8.52 10.63 -2.07
C ASN A 22 -9.84 9.89 -2.37
N LEU A 23 -10.30 9.06 -1.43
CA LEU A 23 -11.72 8.70 -1.33
C LEU A 23 -12.38 9.62 -0.30
N GLY A 24 -13.32 10.43 -0.80
CA GLY A 24 -14.28 11.29 -0.13
C GLY A 24 -14.09 11.53 1.38
N LYS A 25 -13.56 12.71 1.73
CA LYS A 25 -13.71 13.25 3.08
C LYS A 25 -15.19 13.57 3.32
N HIS A 26 -15.85 12.78 4.16
CA HIS A 26 -17.12 13.16 4.77
C HIS A 26 -16.82 14.05 5.99
N PRO A 27 -17.47 15.21 6.16
CA PRO A 27 -17.28 16.04 7.35
C PRO A 27 -17.94 15.39 8.58
N PRO A 28 -17.44 15.67 9.80
CA PRO A 28 -18.01 15.13 11.03
C PRO A 28 -19.38 15.76 11.32
N ALA A 29 -20.30 14.95 11.84
CA ALA A 29 -21.59 15.39 12.34
C ALA A 29 -21.40 16.29 13.56
N SER A 30 -22.07 17.45 13.57
CA SER A 30 -22.22 18.30 14.75
C SER A 30 -23.68 18.41 15.14
N ASP A 31 -23.92 18.22 16.43
CA ASP A 31 -25.20 18.17 17.12
C ASP A 31 -26.08 19.41 16.94
N THR A 32 -27.38 19.17 17.12
CA THR A 32 -28.50 20.07 16.93
C THR A 32 -28.71 21.09 18.08
N SER A 33 -29.09 22.32 17.68
CA SER A 33 -30.17 23.17 18.24
C SER A 33 -29.85 24.49 19.02
N SER A 34 -30.11 25.60 18.29
CA SER A 34 -30.88 26.83 18.68
C SER A 34 -30.19 28.13 19.16
N PRO A 35 -30.74 29.34 18.84
CA PRO A 35 -29.98 30.58 18.50
C PRO A 35 -30.20 31.79 19.45
N PRO A 36 -29.62 33.01 19.19
CA PRO A 36 -30.39 34.04 18.46
C PRO A 36 -29.61 35.04 17.54
N LYS A 37 -30.43 35.82 16.80
CA LYS A 37 -30.26 36.72 15.63
C LYS A 37 -29.35 37.97 15.75
N ARG A 38 -28.80 38.44 14.62
CA ARG A 38 -28.78 39.86 14.13
C ARG A 38 -28.48 39.94 12.61
N PRO A 39 -28.83 41.03 11.88
CA PRO A 39 -29.15 40.96 10.45
C PRO A 39 -28.19 41.69 9.47
N ARG A 40 -28.41 41.41 8.17
CA ARG A 40 -27.99 42.11 6.92
C ARG A 40 -26.60 41.72 6.39
N ARG A 41 -26.37 41.51 5.09
CA ARG A 41 -26.89 42.21 3.89
C ARG A 41 -26.68 41.32 2.64
N ASN A 42 -27.67 41.27 1.74
CA ASN A 42 -27.59 40.60 0.44
C ASN A 42 -26.67 41.36 -0.52
N PHE A 43 -25.86 40.62 -1.29
CA PHE A 43 -25.49 40.97 -2.66
C PHE A 43 -25.56 39.69 -3.49
N GLY A 44 -26.48 39.69 -4.46
CA GLY A 44 -26.66 38.58 -5.38
C GLY A 44 -25.64 38.61 -6.51
N LEU A 45 -25.31 37.43 -7.03
CA LEU A 45 -24.90 37.25 -8.40
C LEU A 45 -25.37 35.87 -8.89
N THR A 46 -26.43 35.96 -9.69
CA THR A 46 -26.89 35.08 -10.78
C THR A 46 -26.06 33.84 -11.14
N ASP A 47 -26.77 32.71 -11.17
CA ASP A 47 -26.81 31.67 -12.21
C ASP A 47 -25.51 31.21 -12.87
N PHE A 48 -24.94 30.12 -12.35
CA PHE A 48 -24.26 29.12 -13.16
C PHE A 48 -24.87 27.74 -12.87
N LYS A 49 -25.78 27.33 -13.74
CA LYS A 49 -26.41 26.00 -13.77
C LYS A 49 -25.43 25.02 -14.42
N GLY A 50 -24.52 24.46 -13.61
CA GLY A 50 -23.76 23.27 -13.98
C GLY A 50 -24.66 22.02 -13.92
N PRO A 51 -24.38 20.97 -14.72
CA PRO A 51 -25.23 19.79 -14.76
C PRO A 51 -25.31 19.15 -13.37
N LEU A 52 -26.54 18.92 -12.94
CA LEU A 52 -26.88 18.12 -11.77
C LEU A 52 -26.07 16.83 -11.84
N GLN A 53 -25.13 16.66 -10.91
CA GLN A 53 -24.68 15.31 -10.57
C GLN A 53 -25.93 14.56 -10.13
N GLU A 54 -26.47 13.78 -11.05
CA GLU A 54 -27.41 12.73 -10.72
C GLU A 54 -26.69 11.85 -9.71
N LYS A 55 -27.06 12.07 -8.45
CA LYS A 55 -26.70 11.20 -7.34
C LYS A 55 -27.41 9.89 -7.64
N VAL A 56 -26.82 9.06 -8.49
CA VAL A 56 -27.15 7.64 -8.56
C VAL A 56 -26.73 7.10 -7.19
N GLN A 57 -27.67 7.16 -6.26
CA GLN A 57 -27.67 6.26 -5.12
C GLN A 57 -27.81 4.88 -5.75
N VAL A 58 -26.68 4.23 -6.02
CA VAL A 58 -26.66 2.78 -6.08
C VAL A 58 -26.89 2.35 -4.64
N ALA A 59 -28.16 2.36 -4.23
CA ALA A 59 -28.62 1.44 -3.21
C ALA A 59 -28.35 0.07 -3.82
N ALA A 60 -27.16 -0.48 -3.55
CA ALA A 60 -26.89 -1.86 -3.88
C ALA A 60 -28.05 -2.66 -3.26
N PRO A 61 -28.78 -3.47 -4.04
CA PRO A 61 -29.62 -4.47 -3.43
C PRO A 61 -28.65 -5.38 -2.70
N VAL A 62 -28.49 -5.18 -1.40
CA VAL A 62 -27.80 -6.12 -0.52
C VAL A 62 -28.73 -7.32 -0.46
N HIS A 63 -28.67 -8.17 -1.49
CA HIS A 63 -29.10 -9.54 -1.31
C HIS A 63 -28.22 -10.08 -0.18
N PRO A 64 -28.80 -10.42 0.98
CA PRO A 64 -28.01 -10.99 2.06
C PRO A 64 -27.34 -12.26 1.51
N HIS A 65 -26.04 -12.41 1.76
CA HIS A 65 -25.30 -13.59 1.34
C HIS A 65 -26.03 -14.86 1.73
N SER A 66 -26.05 -15.84 0.83
CA SER A 66 -26.60 -17.17 1.14
C SER A 66 -25.90 -17.76 2.37
N ALA A 67 -26.59 -18.64 3.11
CA ALA A 67 -25.98 -19.34 4.23
C ALA A 67 -24.68 -20.06 3.81
N GLU A 68 -24.68 -20.66 2.62
CA GLU A 68 -23.52 -21.35 2.02
C GLU A 68 -22.36 -20.39 1.73
N GLU A 69 -22.65 -19.17 1.24
CA GLU A 69 -21.62 -18.15 0.97
C GLU A 69 -20.99 -17.63 2.28
N GLN A 70 -21.79 -17.52 3.35
CA GLN A 70 -21.29 -17.11 4.66
C GLN A 70 -20.40 -18.19 5.28
N GLU A 71 -20.81 -19.45 5.18
CA GLU A 71 -20.01 -20.59 5.62
C GLU A 71 -18.69 -20.67 4.84
N LEU A 72 -18.74 -20.50 3.52
CA LEU A 72 -17.53 -20.46 2.67
C LEU A 72 -16.61 -19.32 3.07
N PHE A 73 -17.14 -18.12 3.32
CA PHE A 73 -16.34 -16.99 3.80
C PHE A 73 -15.63 -17.33 5.12
N VAL A 74 -16.36 -17.88 6.10
CA VAL A 74 -15.79 -18.25 7.40
C VAL A 74 -14.71 -19.31 7.20
N ASP A 75 -15.00 -20.40 6.49
CA ASP A 75 -14.06 -21.48 6.24
C ASP A 75 -12.78 -20.98 5.57
N ILE A 76 -12.88 -20.13 4.54
CA ILE A 76 -11.70 -19.54 3.89
C ILE A 76 -10.89 -18.69 4.87
N THR A 77 -11.54 -17.82 5.63
CA THR A 77 -10.83 -16.89 6.54
C THR A 77 -10.16 -17.62 7.70
N GLU A 78 -10.81 -18.62 8.28
CA GLU A 78 -10.25 -19.45 9.35
C GLU A 78 -9.12 -20.32 8.81
N ALA A 79 -9.31 -20.97 7.66
CA ALA A 79 -8.28 -21.79 7.02
C ALA A 79 -7.03 -20.96 6.71
N ALA A 80 -7.20 -19.81 6.05
CA ALA A 80 -6.09 -18.95 5.65
C ALA A 80 -5.38 -18.28 6.83
N THR A 81 -6.03 -18.10 7.98
CA THR A 81 -5.39 -17.52 9.18
C THR A 81 -4.93 -18.56 10.20
N SER A 82 -5.14 -19.85 9.92
CA SER A 82 -4.70 -20.96 10.76
C SER A 82 -3.18 -21.04 10.90
N ASP A 83 -2.73 -21.50 12.07
CA ASP A 83 -1.34 -21.82 12.34
C ASP A 83 -0.89 -23.10 11.59
N ASP A 84 -1.82 -24.00 11.26
CA ASP A 84 -1.51 -25.20 10.48
C ASP A 84 -1.30 -24.83 9.00
N ILE A 85 -0.11 -25.14 8.50
CA ILE A 85 0.25 -24.93 7.09
C ILE A 85 -0.68 -25.66 6.12
N ARG A 86 -1.23 -26.82 6.50
CA ARG A 86 -2.14 -27.59 5.64
C ARG A 86 -3.47 -26.87 5.46
N GLU A 87 -4.06 -26.41 6.56
CA GLU A 87 -5.30 -25.64 6.54
C GLU A 87 -5.11 -24.32 5.79
N ARG A 88 -3.98 -23.63 6.01
CA ARG A 88 -3.67 -22.42 5.24
C ARG A 88 -3.55 -22.69 3.74
N MET A 89 -2.82 -23.73 3.34
CA MET A 89 -2.71 -24.09 1.92
C MET A 89 -4.08 -24.45 1.32
N ARG A 90 -4.97 -25.08 2.10
CA ARG A 90 -6.35 -25.35 1.69
C ARG A 90 -7.11 -24.05 1.43
N GLY A 91 -7.08 -23.09 2.37
CA GLY A 91 -7.71 -21.78 2.19
C GLY A 91 -7.18 -21.03 0.96
N ILE A 92 -5.86 -21.00 0.78
CA ILE A 92 -5.21 -20.39 -0.39
C ILE A 92 -5.62 -21.08 -1.70
N LYS A 93 -5.73 -22.42 -1.70
CA LYS A 93 -6.16 -23.18 -2.88
C LYS A 93 -7.60 -22.87 -3.27
N ILE A 94 -8.50 -22.73 -2.29
CA ILE A 94 -9.89 -22.33 -2.53
C ILE A 94 -9.91 -20.93 -3.18
N LEU A 95 -9.20 -19.96 -2.60
CA LEU A 95 -9.11 -18.59 -3.14
C LEU A 95 -8.59 -18.53 -4.59
N THR A 96 -7.67 -19.43 -4.94
CA THR A 96 -7.02 -19.43 -6.26
C THR A 96 -7.89 -20.03 -7.36
N HIS A 97 -8.80 -20.96 -7.03
CA HIS A 97 -9.48 -21.79 -8.03
C HIS A 97 -11.01 -21.73 -8.01
N ASP A 98 -11.62 -21.36 -6.89
CA ASP A 98 -13.06 -21.39 -6.76
C ASP A 98 -13.71 -20.23 -7.53
N ALA A 99 -14.67 -20.56 -8.40
CA ALA A 99 -15.42 -19.61 -9.21
C ALA A 99 -16.60 -18.96 -8.46
N SER A 100 -17.00 -19.52 -7.32
CA SER A 100 -18.12 -19.01 -6.50
C SER A 100 -17.76 -17.79 -5.65
N LEU A 101 -16.53 -17.28 -5.74
CA LEU A 101 -16.01 -16.24 -4.86
C LEU A 101 -16.38 -14.80 -5.27
N GLN A 102 -16.87 -14.57 -6.49
CA GLN A 102 -17.16 -13.21 -6.97
C GLN A 102 -18.11 -12.43 -6.04
N PRO A 103 -19.22 -13.01 -5.53
CA PRO A 103 -20.09 -12.32 -4.57
C PRO A 103 -19.38 -11.97 -3.25
N LEU A 104 -18.38 -12.76 -2.84
CA LEU A 104 -17.65 -12.59 -1.58
C LEU A 104 -16.45 -11.63 -1.69
N LEU A 105 -16.07 -11.22 -2.90
CA LEU A 105 -14.88 -10.40 -3.18
C LEU A 105 -14.74 -9.19 -2.24
N LEU A 106 -15.79 -8.36 -2.16
CA LEU A 106 -15.72 -7.12 -1.38
C LEU A 106 -15.59 -7.41 0.12
N ARG A 107 -16.22 -8.48 0.60
CA ARG A 107 -16.12 -8.92 1.99
C ARG A 107 -14.72 -9.45 2.31
N LEU A 108 -14.14 -10.25 1.42
CA LEU A 108 -12.74 -10.70 1.52
C LEU A 108 -11.76 -9.53 1.50
N ALA A 109 -11.96 -8.56 0.61
CA ALA A 109 -11.13 -7.36 0.53
C ALA A 109 -11.21 -6.49 1.80
N HIS A 110 -12.41 -6.35 2.38
CA HIS A 110 -12.62 -5.69 3.67
C HIS A 110 -11.92 -6.44 4.81
N PHE A 111 -12.11 -7.76 4.89
CA PHE A 111 -11.47 -8.62 5.87
C PHE A 111 -9.93 -8.48 5.84
N ILE A 112 -9.33 -8.56 4.64
CA ILE A 112 -7.88 -8.41 4.47
C ILE A 112 -7.45 -7.01 4.92
N PHE A 113 -8.17 -5.96 4.49
CA PHE A 113 -7.85 -4.59 4.84
C PHE A 113 -7.86 -4.35 6.36
N ASP A 114 -8.92 -4.76 7.04
CA ASP A 114 -9.04 -4.58 8.49
C ASP A 114 -8.04 -5.46 9.25
N SER A 115 -7.87 -6.72 8.82
CA SER A 115 -6.90 -7.64 9.43
C SER A 115 -5.47 -7.13 9.31
N VAL A 116 -5.08 -6.57 8.15
CA VAL A 116 -3.75 -5.97 7.98
C VAL A 116 -3.52 -4.84 8.98
N ARG A 117 -4.51 -3.96 9.17
CA ARG A 117 -4.38 -2.82 10.10
C ARG A 117 -4.15 -3.28 11.54
N VAL A 118 -4.91 -4.27 11.99
CA VAL A 118 -4.77 -4.83 13.35
C VAL A 118 -3.42 -5.52 13.51
N ASN A 119 -3.02 -6.35 12.54
CA ASN A 119 -1.78 -7.14 12.63
C ASN A 119 -0.49 -6.31 12.45
N ILE A 120 -0.56 -5.14 11.80
CA ILE A 120 0.56 -4.17 11.81
C ILE A 120 0.78 -3.62 13.23
N ILE A 121 -0.29 -3.33 13.97
CA ILE A 121 -0.21 -2.79 15.34
C ILE A 121 0.22 -3.88 16.32
N GLN A 122 -0.32 -5.08 16.16
CA GLN A 122 -0.02 -6.23 17.02
C GLN A 122 1.32 -6.89 16.71
N GLU A 123 1.97 -6.49 15.62
CA GLU A 123 3.25 -7.04 15.23
C GLU A 123 3.16 -8.58 15.06
N PHE A 124 2.23 -9.06 14.23
CA PHE A 124 2.12 -10.49 13.88
C PHE A 124 2.53 -10.76 12.43
N PRO A 125 3.80 -11.11 12.19
CA PRO A 125 4.40 -11.11 10.85
C PRO A 125 3.92 -12.27 9.98
N PHE A 126 3.59 -13.39 10.64
CA PHE A 126 3.04 -14.57 10.02
C PHE A 126 1.66 -14.30 9.41
N LEU A 127 0.77 -13.67 10.16
CA LEU A 127 -0.57 -13.32 9.68
C LEU A 127 -0.49 -12.31 8.54
N LEU A 128 0.36 -11.28 8.65
CA LEU A 128 0.56 -10.35 7.54
C LEU A 128 1.08 -11.05 6.28
N SER A 129 1.92 -12.09 6.41
CA SER A 129 2.37 -12.87 5.24
C SER A 129 1.21 -13.67 4.65
N SER A 130 0.41 -14.32 5.49
CA SER A 130 -0.76 -15.08 5.06
C SER A 130 -1.79 -14.20 4.34
N LEU A 131 -2.04 -13.00 4.86
CA LEU A 131 -2.94 -12.04 4.24
C LEU A 131 -2.43 -11.58 2.87
N MET A 132 -1.12 -11.43 2.68
CA MET A 132 -0.55 -11.14 1.35
C MET A 132 -0.64 -12.35 0.41
N ASP A 133 -0.48 -13.57 0.92
CA ASP A 133 -0.69 -14.81 0.16
C ASP A 133 -2.15 -14.93 -0.29
N MET A 134 -3.13 -14.50 0.54
CA MET A 134 -4.54 -14.42 0.14
C MET A 134 -4.74 -13.43 -1.01
N VAL A 135 -4.14 -12.23 -0.94
CA VAL A 135 -4.19 -11.26 -2.06
C VAL A 135 -3.59 -11.87 -3.32
N ASP A 136 -2.48 -12.60 -3.20
CA ASP A 136 -1.84 -13.24 -4.34
C ASP A 136 -2.70 -14.33 -4.97
N ALA A 137 -3.38 -15.12 -4.15
CA ALA A 137 -4.31 -16.15 -4.57
C ALA A 137 -5.50 -15.56 -5.32
N MET A 138 -6.07 -14.48 -4.78
CA MET A 138 -7.17 -13.76 -5.42
C MET A 138 -6.77 -13.16 -6.77
N LEU A 139 -5.55 -12.62 -6.89
CA LEU A 139 -5.02 -12.09 -8.16
C LEU A 139 -4.72 -13.18 -9.20
N GLN A 140 -4.51 -14.42 -8.78
CA GLN A 140 -4.27 -15.57 -9.67
C GLN A 140 -5.56 -16.25 -10.13
N ASN A 141 -6.69 -15.97 -9.49
CA ASN A 141 -7.96 -16.57 -9.82
C ASN A 141 -8.56 -15.93 -11.07
N ALA A 142 -8.52 -16.65 -12.19
CA ALA A 142 -9.03 -16.18 -13.48
C ALA A 142 -10.57 -15.97 -13.52
N ASN A 143 -11.30 -16.54 -12.56
CA ASN A 143 -12.76 -16.39 -12.46
C ASN A 143 -13.17 -15.19 -11.59
N LEU A 144 -12.20 -14.51 -10.97
CA LEU A 144 -12.43 -13.40 -10.04
C LEU A 144 -12.04 -12.08 -10.70
N ASP A 145 -13.03 -11.23 -10.98
CA ASP A 145 -12.78 -9.84 -11.33
C ASP A 145 -12.41 -9.06 -10.08
N ILE A 146 -11.10 -8.77 -9.91
CA ILE A 146 -10.54 -8.14 -8.72
C ILE A 146 -10.79 -6.63 -8.65
N GLU A 147 -11.13 -5.99 -9.79
CA GLU A 147 -11.22 -4.52 -9.91
C GLU A 147 -12.04 -3.87 -8.78
N PRO A 148 -13.25 -4.39 -8.44
CA PRO A 148 -14.07 -3.82 -7.39
C PRO A 148 -13.42 -3.86 -6.00
N GLY A 149 -12.50 -4.80 -5.74
CA GLY A 149 -11.82 -4.95 -4.45
C GLY A 149 -10.54 -4.12 -4.31
N LEU A 150 -9.96 -3.63 -5.41
CA LEU A 150 -8.63 -3.01 -5.42
C LEU A 150 -8.51 -1.79 -4.51
N PHE A 151 -9.56 -1.00 -4.34
CA PHE A 151 -9.53 0.19 -3.49
C PHE A 151 -9.28 -0.14 -2.00
N LYS A 152 -9.53 -1.38 -1.56
CA LYS A 152 -9.18 -1.88 -0.22
C LYS A 152 -7.86 -2.66 -0.23
N LEU A 153 -7.66 -3.50 -1.24
CA LEU A 153 -6.48 -4.37 -1.33
C LEU A 153 -5.20 -3.55 -1.53
N LEU A 154 -5.21 -2.56 -2.43
CA LEU A 154 -4.05 -1.72 -2.69
C LEU A 154 -3.53 -1.02 -1.43
N PRO A 155 -4.35 -0.27 -0.67
CA PRO A 155 -3.87 0.32 0.56
C PRO A 155 -3.45 -0.70 1.62
N ALA A 156 -4.04 -1.90 1.67
CA ALA A 156 -3.55 -2.96 2.55
C ALA A 156 -2.12 -3.40 2.17
N VAL A 157 -1.87 -3.70 0.90
CA VAL A 157 -0.54 -4.09 0.38
C VAL A 157 0.49 -2.99 0.59
N VAL A 158 0.13 -1.73 0.31
CA VAL A 158 1.02 -0.58 0.53
C VAL A 158 1.32 -0.40 2.02
N SER A 159 0.33 -0.59 2.91
CA SER A 159 0.54 -0.49 4.36
C SER A 159 1.58 -1.49 4.86
N VAL A 160 1.52 -2.75 4.41
CA VAL A 160 2.52 -3.77 4.75
C VAL A 160 3.89 -3.44 4.15
N LEU A 161 3.91 -2.91 2.91
CA LEU A 161 5.13 -2.48 2.25
C LEU A 161 5.89 -1.41 3.04
N VAL A 162 5.16 -0.41 3.59
CA VAL A 162 5.77 0.72 4.32
C VAL A 162 5.87 0.53 5.82
N ALA A 163 5.24 -0.50 6.39
CA ALA A 163 5.25 -0.73 7.84
C ALA A 163 6.67 -0.77 8.44
N LYS A 164 6.80 -0.21 9.65
CA LYS A 164 8.00 -0.24 10.51
C LYS A 164 8.41 -1.70 10.79
N PRO A 165 9.70 -2.02 11.01
CA PRO A 165 10.13 -3.40 11.01
C PRO A 165 9.50 -4.21 12.11
N MET A 166 9.21 -5.42 11.70
CA MET A 166 9.46 -6.58 12.50
C MET A 166 10.70 -7.30 11.90
N LYS A 167 11.43 -8.10 12.67
CA LYS A 167 12.69 -8.73 12.21
C LYS A 167 12.42 -9.72 11.07
N GLY A 168 13.16 -9.64 9.94
CA GLY A 168 13.05 -10.60 8.81
C GLY A 168 12.11 -10.23 7.66
N HIS A 169 11.60 -9.00 7.63
CA HIS A 169 10.48 -8.59 6.75
C HIS A 169 10.85 -8.21 5.32
N PHE A 170 12.14 -8.22 4.96
CA PHE A 170 12.55 -7.88 3.60
C PHE A 170 11.93 -8.81 2.55
N ARG A 171 11.78 -10.11 2.86
CA ARG A 171 11.08 -11.06 1.97
C ARG A 171 9.63 -10.67 1.76
N GLN A 172 8.93 -10.30 2.83
CA GLN A 172 7.53 -9.89 2.77
C GLN A 172 7.36 -8.60 1.98
N LYS A 173 8.23 -7.61 2.17
CA LYS A 173 8.21 -6.37 1.39
C LYS A 173 8.45 -6.61 -0.10
N ARG A 174 9.36 -7.52 -0.46
CA ARG A 174 9.53 -7.95 -1.87
C ARG A 174 8.27 -8.61 -2.42
N HIS A 175 7.60 -9.43 -1.62
CA HIS A 175 6.35 -10.06 -2.01
C HIS A 175 5.27 -9.01 -2.26
N CYS A 176 5.08 -8.05 -1.35
CA CYS A 176 4.15 -6.92 -1.53
C CYS A 176 4.45 -6.12 -2.80
N ALA A 177 5.72 -5.82 -3.08
CA ALA A 177 6.12 -5.12 -4.30
C ALA A 177 5.78 -5.91 -5.58
N LYS A 178 5.95 -7.23 -5.57
CA LYS A 178 5.53 -8.11 -6.66
C LYS A 178 4.00 -8.17 -6.82
N LEU A 179 3.24 -8.09 -5.73
CA LEU A 179 1.79 -7.97 -5.78
C LEU A 179 1.37 -6.67 -6.47
N LEU A 180 2.01 -5.54 -6.12
CA LEU A 180 1.77 -4.26 -6.79
C LEU A 180 2.09 -4.33 -8.29
N GLU A 181 3.18 -5.00 -8.67
CA GLU A 181 3.52 -5.26 -10.07
C GLU A 181 2.42 -6.07 -10.79
N ARG A 182 1.93 -7.15 -10.16
CA ARG A 182 0.84 -7.98 -10.71
C ARG A 182 -0.45 -7.18 -10.86
N ILE A 183 -0.81 -6.38 -9.86
CA ILE A 183 -1.99 -5.51 -9.92
C ILE A 183 -1.86 -4.51 -11.07
N VAL A 184 -0.70 -3.89 -11.26
CA VAL A 184 -0.46 -2.95 -12.37
C VAL A 184 -0.50 -3.64 -13.74
N LYS A 185 -0.11 -4.92 -13.82
CA LYS A 185 -0.22 -5.71 -15.06
C LYS A 185 -1.67 -6.06 -15.39
N SER A 186 -2.49 -6.36 -14.39
CA SER A 186 -3.93 -6.57 -14.57
C SER A 186 -4.62 -5.26 -14.93
N GLU A 187 -4.39 -4.22 -14.12
CA GLU A 187 -5.05 -2.93 -14.20
C GLU A 187 -4.07 -1.79 -14.50
N PRO A 188 -3.70 -1.56 -15.77
CA PRO A 188 -2.71 -0.55 -16.15
C PRO A 188 -3.13 0.88 -15.78
N VAL A 189 -4.44 1.14 -15.69
CA VAL A 189 -5.01 2.44 -15.27
C VAL A 189 -4.56 2.82 -13.85
N MET A 190 -4.28 1.83 -13.00
CA MET A 190 -3.85 2.05 -11.62
C MET A 190 -2.36 2.39 -11.50
N LYS A 191 -1.56 2.19 -12.56
CA LYS A 191 -0.10 2.41 -12.54
C LYS A 191 0.28 3.78 -12.01
N GLN A 192 -0.29 4.85 -12.59
CA GLN A 192 0.07 6.21 -12.22
C GLN A 192 -0.33 6.55 -10.78
N ARG A 193 -1.49 6.06 -10.33
CA ARG A 193 -1.96 6.24 -8.94
C ARG A 193 -1.03 5.55 -7.95
N ILE A 194 -0.67 4.29 -8.22
CA ILE A 194 0.24 3.51 -7.37
C ILE A 194 1.62 4.16 -7.35
N THR A 195 2.16 4.54 -8.51
CA THR A 195 3.44 5.25 -8.62
C THR A 195 3.44 6.53 -7.79
N ASN A 196 2.40 7.37 -7.88
CA ASN A 196 2.30 8.60 -7.09
C ASN A 196 2.32 8.32 -5.58
N VAL A 197 1.56 7.32 -5.10
CA VAL A 197 1.53 6.95 -3.68
C VAL A 197 2.92 6.49 -3.21
N LEU A 198 3.61 5.65 -3.99
CA LEU A 198 4.96 5.18 -3.64
C LEU A 198 5.97 6.33 -3.58
N ILE A 199 5.89 7.26 -4.54
CA ILE A 199 6.75 8.44 -4.59
C ILE A 199 6.48 9.36 -3.41
N SER A 200 5.20 9.63 -3.13
CA SER A 200 4.80 10.45 -1.98
C SER A 200 5.31 9.85 -0.67
N GLY A 201 5.33 8.52 -0.54
CA GLY A 201 5.94 7.83 0.60
C GLY A 201 7.47 8.00 0.65
N LEU A 202 8.14 7.87 -0.50
CA LEU A 202 9.61 7.93 -0.57
C LEU A 202 10.16 9.33 -0.27
N TYR A 203 9.42 10.37 -0.64
CA TYR A 203 9.86 11.77 -0.47
C TYR A 203 9.58 12.34 0.92
N ARG A 204 8.94 11.57 1.80
CA ARG A 204 8.76 11.99 3.18
C ARG A 204 10.09 12.06 3.93
N HIS A 205 10.21 13.05 4.81
CA HIS A 205 11.41 13.29 5.62
C HIS A 205 11.60 12.27 6.76
N ASP A 206 10.54 11.54 7.12
CA ASP A 206 10.46 10.54 8.20
C ASP A 206 10.44 9.10 7.67
N CYS A 207 10.85 8.89 6.41
CA CYS A 207 10.79 7.59 5.78
C CYS A 207 11.84 6.64 6.37
N ASN A 208 11.37 5.67 7.16
CA ASN A 208 12.20 4.62 7.75
C ASN A 208 13.00 3.83 6.68
N ILE A 209 14.16 3.25 7.03
CA ILE A 209 14.99 2.40 6.15
C ILE A 209 14.19 1.23 5.55
N TYR A 210 13.27 0.66 6.32
CA TYR A 210 12.44 -0.48 5.90
C TYR A 210 11.36 -0.07 4.90
N ALA A 211 10.77 1.11 5.11
CA ALA A 211 9.84 1.71 4.15
C ALA A 211 10.60 2.09 2.87
N THR A 212 11.76 2.73 3.01
CA THR A 212 12.65 3.08 1.91
C THR A 212 12.99 1.87 1.06
N TYR A 213 13.37 0.76 1.68
CA TYR A 213 13.63 -0.50 0.99
C TYR A 213 12.42 -1.00 0.18
N GLY A 214 11.26 -1.09 0.83
CA GLY A 214 10.03 -1.56 0.18
C GLY A 214 9.62 -0.67 -0.99
N LEU A 215 9.68 0.65 -0.81
CA LEU A 215 9.33 1.65 -1.82
C LEU A 215 10.29 1.61 -3.02
N VAL A 216 11.61 1.57 -2.78
CA VAL A 216 12.60 1.48 -3.86
C VAL A 216 12.45 0.16 -4.63
N TYR A 217 12.23 -0.95 -3.93
CA TYR A 217 12.02 -2.24 -4.60
C TYR A 217 10.71 -2.26 -5.40
N ALA A 218 9.63 -1.68 -4.88
CA ALA A 218 8.36 -1.54 -5.59
C ALA A 218 8.48 -0.66 -6.83
N LEU A 219 9.14 0.50 -6.74
CA LEU A 219 9.40 1.36 -7.90
C LEU A 219 10.22 0.63 -8.97
N ASN A 220 11.20 -0.19 -8.57
CA ASN A 220 11.95 -1.02 -9.50
C ASN A 220 11.07 -2.07 -10.20
N CYS A 221 10.10 -2.66 -9.52
CA CYS A 221 9.16 -3.61 -10.13
C CYS A 221 8.18 -2.95 -11.11
N LEU A 222 7.87 -1.65 -10.96
CA LEU A 222 6.96 -0.94 -11.88
C LEU A 222 7.57 -0.58 -13.24
N GLY A 223 8.90 -0.69 -13.34
CA GLY A 223 9.65 -0.58 -14.60
C GLY A 223 10.56 0.63 -14.71
N ASP A 224 11.38 0.60 -15.76
CA ASP A 224 12.54 1.48 -15.94
C ASP A 224 12.21 2.97 -16.06
N THR A 225 11.09 3.28 -16.70
CA THR A 225 10.60 4.67 -16.85
C THR A 225 10.29 5.31 -15.50
N VAL A 226 9.87 4.52 -14.52
CA VAL A 226 9.54 5.01 -13.17
C VAL A 226 10.83 5.30 -12.40
N ILE A 227 11.83 4.44 -12.55
CA ILE A 227 13.14 4.63 -11.93
C ILE A 227 13.76 5.93 -12.45
N ASP A 228 13.76 6.13 -13.77
CA ASP A 228 14.27 7.33 -14.44
C ASP A 228 13.67 8.64 -13.97
N ASN A 229 12.35 8.70 -13.93
CA ASN A 229 11.66 9.94 -13.67
C ASN A 229 11.61 10.28 -12.19
N TYR A 230 11.66 9.29 -11.30
CA TYR A 230 11.32 9.49 -9.89
C TYR A 230 12.39 9.03 -8.90
N LEU A 231 13.06 7.91 -9.15
CA LEU A 231 14.11 7.43 -8.24
C LEU A 231 15.41 8.20 -8.46
N PHE A 232 15.85 8.34 -9.72
CA PHE A 232 17.13 8.97 -10.05
C PHE A 232 17.25 10.42 -9.56
N PRO A 233 16.31 11.34 -9.87
CA PRO A 233 16.44 12.73 -9.45
C PRO A 233 16.48 12.91 -7.92
N ASN A 234 16.05 11.89 -7.16
CA ASN A 234 15.87 11.96 -5.72
C ASN A 234 16.74 10.95 -4.95
N LEU A 235 17.81 10.43 -5.56
CA LEU A 235 18.74 9.51 -4.89
C LEU A 235 19.37 10.11 -3.62
N HIS A 236 19.58 11.43 -3.59
CA HIS A 236 20.07 12.13 -2.41
C HIS A 236 19.13 11.98 -1.21
N ARG A 237 17.80 11.97 -1.43
CA ARG A 237 16.80 11.74 -0.37
C ARG A 237 16.84 10.32 0.13
N VAL A 238 16.94 9.36 -0.79
CA VAL A 238 17.09 7.94 -0.44
C VAL A 238 18.31 7.75 0.45
N LYS A 239 19.46 8.34 0.08
CA LYS A 239 20.66 8.31 0.92
C LYS A 239 20.42 8.93 2.30
N SER A 240 19.80 10.11 2.34
CA SER A 240 19.50 10.80 3.60
C SER A 240 18.63 9.95 4.54
N ASN A 241 17.61 9.28 3.99
CA ASN A 241 16.71 8.42 4.76
C ASN A 241 17.43 7.17 5.29
N LEU A 242 18.38 6.62 4.51
CA LEU A 242 19.20 5.49 4.94
C LEU A 242 20.24 5.86 6.00
N ASN A 243 20.81 7.08 5.91
CA ASN A 243 21.77 7.59 6.88
C ASN A 243 21.12 7.97 8.22
N GLY A 244 19.81 8.24 8.23
CA GLY A 244 19.03 8.52 9.44
C GLY A 244 18.66 7.29 10.27
N ALA A 245 19.20 6.10 9.94
CA ALA A 245 18.94 4.86 10.67
C ALA A 245 19.41 4.97 12.13
N ALA A 246 18.63 4.38 13.05
CA ALA A 246 19.04 4.27 14.44
C ALA A 246 20.25 3.33 14.58
N SER A 247 21.06 3.52 15.63
CA SER A 247 22.24 2.66 15.88
C SER A 247 21.90 1.18 15.99
N ASP A 248 20.69 0.86 16.46
CA ASP A 248 20.20 -0.53 16.63
C ASP A 248 19.82 -1.20 15.30
N GLU A 249 19.73 -0.42 14.20
CA GLU A 249 19.32 -0.88 12.88
C GLU A 249 20.50 -0.92 11.89
N ALA A 250 21.74 -0.87 12.37
CA ALA A 250 22.93 -0.74 11.52
C ALA A 250 23.13 -1.90 10.53
N GLU A 251 22.87 -3.15 10.96
CA GLU A 251 22.99 -4.33 10.09
C GLU A 251 21.94 -4.30 8.97
N ASP A 252 20.69 -4.01 9.34
CA ASP A 252 19.57 -3.87 8.41
C ASP A 252 19.77 -2.70 7.45
N ALA A 253 20.31 -1.57 7.92
CA ALA A 253 20.66 -0.41 7.10
C ALA A 253 21.75 -0.77 6.06
N SER A 254 22.79 -1.49 6.47
CA SER A 254 23.84 -1.97 5.56
C SER A 254 23.30 -2.93 4.50
N PHE A 255 22.41 -3.85 4.90
CA PHE A 255 21.72 -4.74 3.96
C PHE A 255 20.87 -3.95 2.95
N VAL A 256 20.06 -3.00 3.42
CA VAL A 256 19.21 -2.16 2.57
C VAL A 256 20.08 -1.34 1.62
N PHE A 257 21.16 -0.74 2.10
CA PHE A 257 22.10 0.03 1.29
C PHE A 257 22.69 -0.83 0.17
N THR A 258 23.14 -2.03 0.49
CA THR A 258 23.67 -3.00 -0.48
C THR A 258 22.62 -3.40 -1.51
N ALA A 259 21.37 -3.62 -1.07
CA ALA A 259 20.29 -4.00 -1.95
C ALA A 259 19.86 -2.87 -2.90
N VAL A 260 19.75 -1.64 -2.40
CA VAL A 260 19.46 -0.44 -3.22
C VAL A 260 20.59 -0.20 -4.22
N ARG A 261 21.85 -0.32 -3.78
CA ARG A 261 23.02 -0.22 -4.67
C ARG A 261 23.00 -1.27 -5.78
N ARG A 262 22.57 -2.50 -5.47
CA ARG A 262 22.40 -3.57 -6.47
C ARG A 262 21.31 -3.24 -7.48
N ILE A 263 20.16 -2.72 -7.03
CA ILE A 263 19.05 -2.31 -7.91
C ILE A 263 19.53 -1.24 -8.90
N ILE A 264 20.16 -0.18 -8.39
CA ILE A 264 20.66 0.93 -9.22
C ILE A 264 21.77 0.44 -10.15
N ARG A 265 22.72 -0.37 -9.67
CA ARG A 265 23.80 -0.93 -10.50
C ARG A 265 23.23 -1.75 -11.66
N ASN A 266 22.29 -2.64 -11.38
CA ASN A 266 21.66 -3.48 -12.40
C ASN A 266 20.97 -2.62 -13.45
N TYR A 267 20.20 -1.62 -13.02
CA TYR A 267 19.51 -0.69 -13.92
C TYR A 267 20.47 0.03 -14.89
N VAL A 268 21.59 0.51 -14.37
CA VAL A 268 22.58 1.28 -15.15
C VAL A 268 23.27 0.39 -16.17
N GLN A 269 23.57 -0.86 -15.80
CA GLN A 269 24.17 -1.84 -16.70
C GLN A 269 23.24 -2.19 -17.85
N THR A 270 21.92 -2.29 -17.63
CA THR A 270 20.95 -2.58 -18.68
C THR A 270 20.70 -1.42 -19.63
N HIS A 271 20.77 -0.17 -19.18
CA HIS A 271 20.28 0.97 -19.95
C HIS A 271 21.35 1.83 -20.66
N GLN A 272 22.65 1.50 -20.54
CA GLN A 272 23.78 2.20 -21.19
C GLN A 272 23.53 3.71 -21.42
N LYS A 273 23.15 4.45 -20.36
CA LYS A 273 22.82 5.87 -20.53
C LYS A 273 24.07 6.71 -20.73
N LYS A 274 24.01 7.60 -21.73
CA LYS A 274 25.07 8.55 -22.13
C LYS A 274 25.49 9.53 -21.02
N ASP A 275 24.71 9.68 -19.95
CA ASP A 275 25.01 10.52 -18.78
C ASP A 275 25.76 9.77 -17.65
N VAL A 276 26.75 8.96 -18.02
CA VAL A 276 27.60 8.21 -17.07
C VAL A 276 28.32 9.14 -16.08
N GLU A 277 28.59 10.39 -16.46
CA GLU A 277 29.31 11.34 -15.59
C GLU A 277 28.44 11.99 -14.50
N LYS A 278 27.18 12.33 -14.80
CA LYS A 278 26.22 12.77 -13.78
C LYS A 278 25.90 11.61 -12.84
N PHE A 279 25.75 10.41 -13.41
CA PHE A 279 25.63 9.16 -12.69
C PHE A 279 26.82 8.93 -11.76
N ARG A 280 28.06 9.08 -12.22
CA ARG A 280 29.27 8.87 -11.42
C ARG A 280 29.35 9.82 -10.22
N LYS A 281 28.97 11.09 -10.36
CA LYS A 281 28.98 12.05 -9.23
C LYS A 281 27.92 11.75 -8.15
N GLU A 282 26.69 11.41 -8.55
CA GLU A 282 25.63 11.01 -7.59
C GLU A 282 25.88 9.61 -7.00
N PHE A 283 26.54 8.72 -7.75
CA PHE A 283 26.91 7.38 -7.30
C PHE A 283 28.18 7.39 -6.43
N GLU A 284 29.15 8.28 -6.67
CA GLU A 284 30.29 8.56 -5.76
C GLU A 284 29.80 9.07 -4.40
N LEU A 285 28.67 9.77 -4.38
CA LEU A 285 27.93 10.09 -3.15
C LEU A 285 27.46 8.84 -2.40
N PHE A 286 27.20 7.70 -3.05
CA PHE A 286 26.90 6.41 -2.42
C PHE A 286 28.15 5.54 -2.16
N VAL A 287 29.34 5.96 -2.61
CA VAL A 287 30.60 5.22 -2.42
C VAL A 287 31.37 5.71 -1.19
N LEU A 288 31.19 6.96 -0.76
CA LEU A 288 31.86 7.48 0.43
C LEU A 288 31.16 7.08 1.73
N VAL A 289 31.35 5.82 2.14
CA VAL A 289 31.63 5.42 3.53
C VAL A 289 32.43 4.12 3.42
N ASP A 290 33.76 4.25 3.47
CA ASP A 290 34.64 3.17 3.95
C ASP A 290 34.55 3.13 5.49
#